data_AF-A0A955C0P9-F1
#
_entry.id   AF-A0A955C0P9-F1
#
_cell.length_a   1.000
_cell.length_b   1.000
_cell.length_c   1.000
_cell.angle_alpha   90.00
_cell.angle_beta   90.00
_cell.angle_gamma   90.00
#
_symmetry.space_group_name_H-M   'P 1'
#
loop_
_entity.id
_entity.type
_entity.pdbx_description
1 polymer ?
#
loop_
_entity_poly.entity_id
_entity_poly.type
_entity_poly.pdbx_seq_one_letter_code
_entity_poly.pdbx_strand_id
1 'polypeptide(L)'
;MRMNHASLGWLLITLGFASGALLGLGFHKPGFLGGYDSLRRRMIRLGHIALVALGALNVLYGLTAPQLALKPWEIAVASWGMIIGAVGMPLCCGLTAWRTGWRLAFPVPVIALITAGVTITRGLWT
;
A
#
# COMPACT_ATOMS: atom_id res chain seq x y z
N MET A 1 -14.69 12.48 -12.74
CA MET A 1 -14.26 11.07 -12.69
C MET A 1 -14.36 10.61 -11.24
N ARG A 2 -15.33 9.76 -10.87
CA ARG A 2 -15.43 9.25 -9.48
C ARG A 2 -14.29 8.25 -9.26
N MET A 3 -13.37 8.54 -8.35
CA MET A 3 -12.33 7.59 -7.96
C MET A 3 -12.96 6.46 -7.15
N ASN A 4 -13.08 5.29 -7.78
CA ASN A 4 -13.49 4.06 -7.10
C ASN A 4 -12.24 3.26 -6.70
N HIS A 5 -12.35 2.34 -5.74
CA HIS A 5 -11.21 1.53 -5.26
C HIS A 5 -10.42 0.83 -6.37
N ALA A 6 -11.11 0.34 -7.40
CA ALA A 6 -10.46 -0.26 -8.56
C ALA A 6 -9.56 0.73 -9.31
N SER A 7 -10.03 1.95 -9.56
CA SER A 7 -9.24 2.99 -10.24
C SER A 7 -8.00 3.38 -9.41
N LEU A 8 -8.19 3.51 -8.08
CA LEU A 8 -7.10 3.81 -7.15
C LEU A 8 -6.07 2.68 -7.10
N GLY A 9 -6.55 1.42 -7.08
CA GLY A 9 -5.70 0.24 -7.11
C GLY A 9 -4.86 0.15 -8.39
N TRP A 10 -5.47 0.36 -9.56
CA TRP A 10 -4.75 0.39 -10.84
C TRP A 10 -3.75 1.55 -10.95
N LEU A 11 -4.07 2.72 -10.40
CA LEU A 11 -3.14 3.84 -10.31
C LEU A 11 -1.90 3.44 -9.48
N LEU A 12 -2.10 2.84 -8.32
CA LEU A 12 -1.00 2.39 -7.44
C LEU A 12 -0.16 1.29 -8.08
N ILE A 13 -0.78 0.33 -8.77
CA ILE A 13 -0.07 -0.70 -9.54
C ILE A 13 0.80 -0.06 -10.63
N THR A 14 0.26 0.91 -11.37
CA THR A 14 0.99 1.64 -12.42
C THR A 14 2.18 2.41 -11.85
N LEU A 15 2.00 3.07 -10.70
CA LEU A 15 3.09 3.71 -9.95
C LEU A 15 4.11 2.68 -9.45
N GLY A 16 3.65 1.49 -9.06
CA GLY A 16 4.47 0.34 -8.75
C GLY A 16 5.37 -0.04 -9.92
N PHE A 17 4.81 -0.23 -11.12
CA PHE A 17 5.60 -0.54 -12.32
C PHE A 17 6.59 0.57 -12.67
N ALA A 18 6.16 1.84 -12.64
CA ALA A 18 7.04 2.97 -12.89
C ALA A 18 8.20 3.04 -11.88
N SER A 19 7.91 2.87 -10.58
CA SER A 19 8.94 2.83 -9.55
C SER A 19 9.88 1.64 -9.71
N GLY A 20 9.38 0.47 -10.09
CA GLY A 20 10.19 -0.71 -10.38
C GLY A 20 11.16 -0.49 -11.54
N ALA A 21 10.68 0.12 -12.63
CA ALA A 21 11.50 0.49 -13.78
C ALA A 21 12.62 1.48 -13.39
N LEU A 22 12.27 2.53 -12.64
CA LEU A 22 13.25 3.52 -12.14
C LEU A 22 14.31 2.88 -11.24
N LEU A 23 13.93 1.93 -10.38
CA LEU A 23 14.88 1.21 -9.53
C LEU A 23 15.78 0.28 -10.36
N GLY A 24 15.23 -0.36 -11.40
CA GLY A 24 15.96 -1.23 -12.31
C GLY A 24 17.09 -0.52 -13.06
N LEU A 25 16.90 0.74 -13.47
CA LEU A 25 17.93 1.54 -14.13
C LEU A 25 19.19 1.75 -13.28
N GLY A 26 19.04 1.76 -11.95
CA GLY A 26 20.15 1.96 -11.01
C GLY A 26 20.86 0.68 -10.56
N PHE A 27 20.33 -0.51 -10.87
CA PHE A 27 20.82 -1.77 -10.31
C PHE A 27 22.24 -2.16 -10.72
N HIS A 28 22.73 -1.67 -11.86
CA HIS A 28 24.10 -1.93 -12.30
C HIS A 28 25.16 -1.21 -11.44
N LYS A 29 24.77 -0.20 -10.65
CA LYS A 29 25.70 0.58 -9.82
C LYS A 29 25.76 -0.02 -8.39
N PRO A 30 26.90 -0.57 -7.93
CA PRO A 30 27.00 -1.20 -6.62
C PRO A 30 26.73 -0.24 -5.44
N GLY A 31 27.02 1.06 -5.61
CA GLY A 31 26.73 2.12 -4.64
C GLY A 31 25.30 2.70 -4.72
N PHE A 32 24.43 2.19 -5.58
CA PHE A 32 23.09 2.75 -5.77
C PHE A 32 22.28 2.73 -4.46
N LEU A 33 21.71 3.89 -4.12
CA LEU A 33 20.95 4.12 -2.88
C LEU A 33 21.75 3.90 -1.57
N GLY A 34 23.08 3.93 -1.62
CA GLY A 34 23.95 3.71 -0.46
C GLY A 34 24.44 2.26 -0.31
N GLY A 35 24.26 1.43 -1.34
CA GLY A 35 24.70 0.04 -1.35
C GLY A 35 23.58 -0.96 -1.04
N TYR A 36 23.88 -2.26 -1.21
CA TYR A 36 22.90 -3.34 -1.04
C TYR A 36 22.31 -3.42 0.38
N ASP A 37 23.15 -3.19 1.39
CA ASP A 37 22.75 -3.26 2.80
C ASP A 37 22.16 -1.97 3.38
N SER A 38 22.08 -0.92 2.58
CA SER A 38 21.54 0.35 3.05
C SER A 38 20.06 0.23 3.43
N LEU A 39 19.72 0.86 4.55
CA LEU A 39 18.33 1.02 4.98
C LEU A 39 17.47 1.65 3.88
N ARG A 40 18.02 2.64 3.17
CA ARG A 40 17.36 3.36 2.09
C ARG A 40 16.92 2.41 0.98
N ARG A 41 17.79 1.51 0.52
CA ARG A 41 17.44 0.53 -0.53
C ARG A 41 16.40 -0.47 -0.05
N ARG A 42 16.50 -0.95 1.20
CA ARG A 42 15.52 -1.89 1.79
C ARG A 42 14.12 -1.26 1.88
N MET A 43 14.04 -0.03 2.38
CA MET A 43 12.77 0.69 2.54
C MET A 43 12.13 1.07 1.20
N ILE A 44 12.93 1.50 0.21
CA ILE A 44 12.40 1.80 -1.13
C ILE A 44 11.87 0.54 -1.83
N ARG A 45 12.55 -0.60 -1.70
CA ARG A 45 12.05 -1.89 -2.21
C ARG A 45 10.74 -2.29 -1.53
N LEU A 46 10.64 -2.13 -0.21
CA LEU A 46 9.41 -2.41 0.53
C LEU A 46 8.27 -1.49 0.08
N GLY A 47 8.54 -0.20 -0.11
CA GLY A 47 7.56 0.76 -0.63
C GLY A 47 7.09 0.43 -2.05
N HIS A 48 8.00 0.02 -2.94
CA HIS A 48 7.66 -0.44 -4.29
C HIS A 48 6.73 -1.67 -4.26
N ILE A 49 7.05 -2.68 -3.43
CA ILE A 49 6.19 -3.87 -3.28
C ILE A 49 4.83 -3.46 -2.68
N ALA A 50 4.82 -2.55 -1.70
CA ALA A 50 3.60 -2.06 -1.08
C ALA A 50 2.67 -1.35 -2.10
N LEU A 51 3.20 -0.58 -3.05
CA LEU A 51 2.40 0.04 -4.13
C LEU A 51 1.64 -1.01 -4.94
N VAL A 52 2.33 -2.08 -5.36
CA VAL A 52 1.72 -3.12 -6.19
C VAL A 52 0.75 -3.98 -5.37
N ALA A 53 1.19 -4.46 -4.20
CA ALA A 53 0.39 -5.36 -3.36
C ALA A 53 -0.88 -4.68 -2.81
N LEU A 54 -0.76 -3.47 -2.28
CA LEU A 54 -1.92 -2.74 -1.73
C LEU A 54 -2.80 -2.14 -2.84
N GLY A 55 -2.21 -1.86 -4.00
CA GLY A 55 -2.96 -1.55 -5.21
C GLY A 55 -3.84 -2.72 -5.64
N ALA A 56 -3.27 -3.93 -5.74
CA ALA A 56 -4.01 -5.14 -6.05
C ALA A 56 -5.11 -5.44 -5.03
N LEU A 57 -4.83 -5.30 -3.73
CA LEU A 57 -5.85 -5.46 -2.68
C LEU A 57 -6.99 -4.44 -2.81
N ASN A 58 -6.73 -3.20 -3.23
CA ASN A 58 -7.81 -2.22 -3.49
C ASN A 58 -8.65 -2.59 -4.71
N VAL A 59 -8.04 -3.14 -5.77
CA VAL A 59 -8.80 -3.69 -6.91
C VAL A 59 -9.69 -4.82 -6.45
N LEU A 60 -9.14 -5.79 -5.71
CA LEU A 60 -9.90 -6.92 -5.17
C LEU A 60 -11.03 -6.45 -4.26
N TYR A 61 -10.76 -5.52 -3.34
CA TYR A 61 -11.79 -4.94 -2.49
C TYR A 61 -12.91 -4.26 -3.29
N GLY A 62 -12.56 -3.50 -4.33
CA GLY A 62 -13.56 -2.90 -5.22
C GLY A 62 -14.44 -3.91 -5.95
N LEU A 63 -13.92 -5.12 -6.21
CA LEU A 63 -14.64 -6.21 -6.86
C LEU A 63 -15.46 -7.06 -5.88
N THR A 64 -15.01 -7.19 -4.63
CA THR A 64 -15.64 -8.04 -3.59
C THR A 64 -16.56 -7.28 -2.64
N ALA A 65 -16.41 -5.95 -2.52
CA ALA A 65 -17.22 -5.14 -1.61
C ALA A 65 -18.74 -5.26 -1.82
N PRO A 66 -19.27 -5.33 -3.06
CA PRO A 66 -20.71 -5.52 -3.29
C PRO A 66 -21.26 -6.87 -2.82
N GLN A 67 -20.42 -7.88 -2.66
CA GLN A 67 -20.80 -9.26 -2.31
C GLN A 67 -20.68 -9.54 -0.81
N LEU A 68 -20.09 -8.61 -0.04
CA LEU A 68 -19.94 -8.76 1.41
C LEU A 68 -21.25 -8.39 2.11
N ALA A 69 -21.70 -9.21 3.06
CA ALA A 69 -22.88 -8.95 3.89
C ALA A 69 -22.57 -7.93 5.01
N LEU A 70 -22.02 -6.76 4.64
CA LEU A 70 -21.58 -5.73 5.57
C LEU A 70 -22.59 -4.59 5.71
N LYS A 71 -22.65 -4.02 6.92
CA LYS A 71 -23.41 -2.78 7.15
C LYS A 71 -22.74 -1.59 6.46
N PRO A 72 -23.47 -0.52 6.11
CA PRO A 72 -22.90 0.65 5.44
C PRO A 72 -21.70 1.28 6.16
N TRP A 73 -21.70 1.28 7.50
CA TRP A 73 -20.60 1.80 8.30
C TRP A 73 -19.36 0.89 8.27
N GLU A 74 -19.54 -0.44 8.16
CA GLU A 74 -18.45 -1.41 8.03
C GLU A 74 -17.76 -1.29 6.67
N ILE A 75 -18.56 -1.09 5.62
CA ILE A 75 -18.04 -0.79 4.28
C ILE A 75 -17.22 0.50 4.31
N ALA A 76 -17.70 1.55 4.98
CA ALA A 76 -16.95 2.81 5.12
C ALA A 76 -15.62 2.62 5.87
N VAL A 77 -15.61 1.87 6.97
CA VAL A 77 -14.39 1.56 7.74
C VAL A 77 -13.38 0.78 6.90
N ALA A 78 -13.83 -0.28 6.21
CA ALA A 78 -12.97 -1.07 5.33
C ALA A 78 -12.42 -0.25 4.17
N SER A 79 -13.26 0.59 3.55
CA SER A 79 -12.89 1.49 2.46
C SER A 79 -11.81 2.48 2.88
N TRP A 80 -12.00 3.21 3.99
CA TRP A 80 -11.01 4.15 4.50
C TRP A 80 -9.72 3.46 4.94
N GLY A 81 -9.81 2.32 5.61
CA GLY A 81 -8.63 1.56 6.04
C GLY A 81 -7.78 1.08 4.86
N MET A 82 -8.43 0.63 3.78
CA MET A 82 -7.77 0.23 2.53
C MET A 82 -7.09 1.41 1.81
N ILE A 83 -7.71 2.59 1.79
CA ILE A 83 -7.13 3.79 1.17
C ILE A 83 -5.94 4.31 1.99
N ILE A 84 -6.13 4.48 3.30
CA ILE A 84 -5.09 4.96 4.22
C ILE A 84 -3.89 4.02 4.22
N GLY A 85 -4.14 2.70 4.24
CA GLY A 85 -3.10 1.70 4.14
C GLY A 85 -2.33 1.77 2.82
N ALA A 86 -3.05 1.79 1.70
CA ALA A 86 -2.47 1.72 0.37
C ALA A 86 -1.63 2.94 -0.02
N VAL A 87 -2.01 4.12 0.47
CA VAL A 87 -1.23 5.35 0.27
C VAL A 87 -0.20 5.54 1.37
N GLY A 88 -0.58 5.28 2.62
CA GLY A 88 0.26 5.53 3.80
C GLY A 88 1.48 4.63 3.88
N MET A 89 1.37 3.33 3.58
CA MET A 89 2.51 2.41 3.61
C MET A 89 3.66 2.81 2.68
N PRO A 90 3.44 3.00 1.36
CA PRO A 90 4.53 3.36 0.46
C PRO A 90 5.11 4.74 0.78
N LEU A 91 4.28 5.70 1.23
CA LEU A 91 4.76 7.00 1.70
C LEU A 91 5.64 6.89 2.94
N CYS A 92 5.23 6.10 3.96
CA CYS A 92 6.03 5.88 5.17
C CYS A 92 7.35 5.18 4.85
N CYS A 93 7.34 4.19 3.95
CA CYS A 93 8.54 3.51 3.48
C CYS A 93 9.48 4.48 2.75
N GLY A 94 8.93 5.32 1.86
CA GLY A 94 9.67 6.36 1.16
C GLY A 94 10.30 7.34 2.15
N LEU A 95 9.51 8.00 3.00
CA LEU A 95 10.00 8.97 3.98
C LEU A 95 11.07 8.38 4.92
N THR A 96 10.87 7.14 5.36
CA THR A 96 11.82 6.42 6.21
C THR A 96 13.16 6.15 5.52
N ALA A 97 13.15 6.04 4.19
CA ALA A 97 14.37 5.84 3.41
C ALA A 97 15.33 7.04 3.47
N TRP A 98 14.81 8.26 3.73
CA TRP A 98 15.62 9.48 3.90
C TRP A 98 15.72 9.95 5.36
N ARG A 99 14.70 9.72 6.19
CA ARG A 99 14.73 10.04 7.62
C ARG A 99 14.21 8.86 8.45
N THR A 100 15.11 8.21 9.16
CA THR A 100 14.82 7.05 10.02
C THR A 100 13.74 7.30 11.08
N GLY A 101 13.54 8.57 11.51
CA GLY A 101 12.51 8.94 12.49
C GLY A 101 11.07 8.71 12.02
N TRP A 102 10.82 8.70 10.71
CA TRP A 102 9.48 8.42 10.16
C TRP A 102 9.03 6.97 10.32
N ARG A 103 9.87 6.09 10.87
CA ARG A 103 9.47 4.74 11.26
C ARG A 103 8.29 4.74 12.24
N LEU A 104 8.16 5.78 13.05
CA LEU A 104 7.05 5.95 13.99
C LEU A 104 5.71 6.22 13.30
N ALA A 105 5.70 6.51 11.99
CA ALA A 105 4.48 6.67 11.21
C ALA A 105 3.90 5.33 10.72
N PHE A 106 4.68 4.23 10.73
CA PHE A 106 4.21 2.89 10.29
C PHE A 106 2.98 2.33 11.04
N PRO A 107 2.79 2.57 12.35
CA PRO A 107 1.60 2.08 13.05
C PRO A 107 0.29 2.58 12.42
N VAL A 108 0.27 3.80 11.87
CA VAL A 108 -0.94 4.39 11.29
C VAL A 108 -1.48 3.56 10.11
N PRO A 109 -0.74 3.33 9.01
CA PRO A 109 -1.22 2.52 7.91
C PRO A 109 -1.39 1.05 8.28
N VAL A 110 -0.60 0.53 9.23
CA VAL A 110 -0.74 -0.87 9.67
C VAL A 110 -2.05 -1.09 10.42
N ILE A 111 -2.39 -0.22 11.38
CA ILE A 111 -3.66 -0.29 12.11
C ILE A 111 -4.85 -0.10 11.15
N ALA A 112 -4.73 0.80 10.18
CA ALA A 112 -5.73 1.00 9.14
C ALA A 112 -5.97 -0.27 8.29
N LEU A 113 -4.91 -0.98 7.90
CA LEU A 113 -5.02 -2.23 7.15
C LEU A 113 -5.57 -3.38 8.00
N ILE A 114 -5.15 -3.49 9.27
CA ILE A 114 -5.65 -4.52 10.19
C ILE A 114 -7.15 -4.33 10.41
N THR A 115 -7.58 -3.10 10.70
CA THR A 115 -9.01 -2.79 10.90
C THR A 115 -9.82 -3.10 9.65
N ALA A 116 -9.37 -2.68 8.47
CA ALA A 116 -10.04 -3.04 7.21
C ALA A 116 -10.09 -4.56 6.98
N GLY A 117 -8.99 -5.28 7.22
CA GLY A 117 -8.92 -6.73 7.03
C GLY A 117 -9.85 -7.49 7.98
N VAL A 118 -9.94 -7.07 9.24
CA VAL A 118 -10.87 -7.64 10.22
C VAL A 118 -12.32 -7.39 9.80
N THR A 119 -12.64 -6.20 9.30
CA THR A 119 -14.00 -5.89 8.84
C THR A 119 -14.37 -6.69 7.60
N ILE A 120 -13.48 -6.78 6.61
CA ILE A 120 -13.71 -7.57 5.38
C ILE A 120 -13.88 -9.05 5.71
N THR A 121 -13.01 -9.60 6.55
CA THR A 121 -13.12 -11.03 6.93
C THR A 121 -14.44 -11.30 7.61
N ARG A 122 -14.88 -10.48 8.57
CA ARG A 122 -16.21 -10.63 9.19
C ARG A 122 -17.34 -10.69 8.16
N GLY A 123 -17.32 -9.82 7.14
CA GLY A 123 -18.33 -9.83 6.08
C GLY A 123 -18.30 -11.03 5.13
N LEU A 124 -17.24 -11.85 5.15
CA LEU A 124 -17.15 -13.11 4.41
C LEU A 124 -17.71 -14.30 5.18
N TRP A 125 -17.74 -14.23 6.51
CA TRP A 125 -18.21 -15.33 7.39
C TRP A 125 -19.67 -15.17 7.83
N THR A 126 -20.33 -14.07 7.49
CA THR A 126 -21.74 -13.76 7.79
C THR A 126 -22.60 -13.93 6.55
#